data_AF-A0A0A0JUK7-F1
#
_entry.id   AF-A0A0A0JUK7-F1
#
_cell.length_a   1.000
_cell.length_b   1.000
_cell.length_c   1.000
_cell.angle_alpha   90.00
_cell.angle_beta   90.00
_cell.angle_gamma   90.00
#
_symmetry.space_group_name_H-M   'P 1'
#
loop_
_entity.id
_entity.type
_entity.pdbx_description
1 polymer ?
#
loop_
_entity_poly.entity_id
_entity_poly.type
_entity_poly.pdbx_seq_one_letter_code
_entity_poly.pdbx_strand_id
1 'polypeptide(L)'
;MMPTIESDPTLGTSATIGRYFGLVSTVPSFVLWLWVYAVLVVGPFGGPPDIGRLTNVNPVTMPAHAVALVILAVITAVVTHPLQSVAVQLMEGYWGVSSLARRAASARVVVHLRRRAATDRVAEQAERDLRTLLRSLPDPQNDYLSAPNDPRNATVVREIVDSEIAVMTAAKALSGYPEEHIHTMPTRLGNALRSSEALAGRAIGLDVIQWATHIGLSAAPEQNAYLNDQRSQLDLAVRMAAMGALAAAFTFVAFWPHGIWLLVALIPLTASWLSYRGAVAGAGAYGRAFIAWLHLNRFAMYEALRLPEVADADAERSQNSALTDLVVGNIGFSMAYRPSSPDQRPPVRRPGRSI
;
A
#
# COMPACT_ATOMS: atom_id res chain seq x y z
N MET A 1 -26.79 -37.25 5.86
CA MET A 1 -26.56 -36.56 7.14
C MET A 1 -25.38 -35.61 6.90
N MET A 2 -25.67 -34.37 6.50
CA MET A 2 -24.67 -33.34 6.23
C MET A 2 -24.14 -32.83 7.57
N PRO A 3 -22.82 -32.71 7.78
CA PRO A 3 -22.31 -32.04 8.96
C PRO A 3 -22.61 -30.55 8.81
N THR A 4 -23.46 -30.04 9.69
CA THR A 4 -23.64 -28.61 9.92
C THR A 4 -22.34 -28.06 10.46
N ILE A 5 -21.60 -27.34 9.62
CA ILE A 5 -20.48 -26.52 10.07
C ILE A 5 -21.12 -25.33 10.79
N GLU A 6 -21.16 -25.38 12.13
CA GLU A 6 -21.36 -24.19 12.95
C GLU A 6 -20.17 -23.26 12.67
N SER A 7 -20.40 -22.28 11.80
CA SER A 7 -19.50 -21.13 11.66
C SER A 7 -19.70 -20.25 12.88
N ASP A 8 -18.92 -20.47 13.93
CA ASP A 8 -18.75 -19.50 15.01
C ASP A 8 -17.98 -18.29 14.44
N PRO A 9 -18.60 -17.11 14.27
CA PRO A 9 -17.96 -15.96 13.64
C PRO A 9 -17.12 -15.13 14.63
N THR A 10 -16.84 -15.63 15.84
CA THR A 10 -16.32 -14.80 16.94
C THR A 10 -14.91 -15.14 17.42
N LEU A 11 -14.05 -15.69 16.55
CA LEU A 11 -12.63 -15.83 16.84
C LEU A 11 -11.89 -14.49 16.63
N GLY A 12 -11.82 -13.68 17.69
CA GLY A 12 -10.80 -12.62 17.90
C GLY A 12 -10.86 -11.36 17.01
N THR A 13 -11.82 -11.25 16.10
CA THR A 13 -11.87 -10.23 15.05
C THR A 13 -12.63 -8.95 15.43
N SER A 14 -13.53 -8.96 16.43
CA SER A 14 -14.44 -7.84 16.70
C SER A 14 -13.74 -6.55 17.17
N ALA A 15 -12.73 -6.66 18.05
CA ALA A 15 -12.03 -5.49 18.58
C ALA A 15 -11.14 -4.80 17.52
N THR A 16 -10.47 -5.59 16.68
CA THR A 16 -9.60 -5.08 15.62
C THR A 16 -10.39 -4.51 14.45
N ILE A 17 -11.50 -5.17 14.07
CA ILE A 17 -12.44 -4.65 13.05
C ILE A 17 -13.06 -3.33 13.52
N GLY A 18 -13.45 -3.22 14.79
CA GLY A 18 -14.00 -1.99 15.37
C GLY A 18 -13.00 -0.82 15.33
N ARG A 19 -11.73 -1.07 15.70
CA ARG A 19 -10.67 -0.04 15.67
C ARG A 19 -10.35 0.41 14.24
N TYR A 20 -10.24 -0.54 13.32
CA TYR A 20 -9.98 -0.29 11.91
C TYR A 20 -11.10 0.54 11.28
N PHE A 21 -12.34 0.10 11.45
CA PHE A 21 -13.51 0.82 10.96
C PHE A 21 -13.59 2.24 11.54
N GLY A 22 -13.40 2.36 12.86
CA GLY A 22 -13.44 3.63 13.58
C GLY A 22 -12.45 4.65 13.05
N LEU A 23 -11.18 4.29 12.88
CA LEU A 23 -10.14 5.25 12.48
C LEU A 23 -10.11 5.47 10.96
N VAL A 24 -10.10 4.39 10.18
CA VAL A 24 -9.83 4.42 8.73
C VAL A 24 -11.02 4.95 7.95
N SER A 25 -12.24 4.73 8.43
CA SER A 25 -13.47 5.15 7.72
C SER A 25 -14.10 6.40 8.31
N THR A 26 -14.15 6.54 9.64
CA THR A 26 -14.86 7.67 10.27
C THR A 26 -14.10 8.99 10.13
N VAL A 27 -12.77 9.00 10.34
CA VAL A 27 -11.99 10.24 10.30
C VAL A 27 -12.06 10.92 8.93
N PRO A 28 -11.81 10.25 7.79
CA PRO A 28 -11.95 10.89 6.48
C PRO A 28 -13.38 11.36 6.18
N SER A 29 -14.38 10.58 6.60
CA SER A 29 -15.79 10.91 6.39
C SER A 29 -16.20 12.14 7.21
N PHE A 30 -15.72 12.25 8.45
CA PHE A 30 -15.97 13.40 9.30
C PHE A 30 -15.30 14.67 8.75
N VAL A 31 -14.05 14.57 8.30
CA VAL A 31 -13.34 15.69 7.65
C VAL A 31 -14.08 16.17 6.40
N LEU A 32 -14.57 15.24 5.56
CA LEU A 32 -15.40 15.57 4.40
C LEU A 32 -16.65 16.36 4.80
N TRP A 33 -17.42 15.86 5.77
CA TRP A 33 -18.68 16.51 6.15
C TRP A 33 -18.49 17.82 6.89
N LEU A 34 -17.42 17.96 7.69
CA LEU A 34 -17.03 19.23 8.28
C LEU A 34 -16.72 20.27 7.20
N TRP A 35 -16.01 19.86 6.15
CA TRP A 35 -15.71 20.71 5.00
C TRP A 35 -16.98 21.09 4.21
N VAL A 36 -17.81 20.10 3.87
CA VAL A 36 -19.08 20.32 3.17
C VAL A 36 -19.99 21.26 3.95
N TYR A 37 -20.09 21.06 5.27
CA TYR A 37 -20.83 21.95 6.17
C TYR A 37 -20.29 23.39 6.11
N ALA A 38 -18.98 23.58 6.22
CA ALA A 38 -18.38 24.91 6.12
C ALA A 38 -18.70 25.59 4.78
N VAL A 39 -18.60 24.86 3.67
CA VAL A 39 -18.97 25.37 2.34
C VAL A 39 -20.44 25.76 2.29
N LEU A 40 -21.36 24.91 2.79
CA LEU A 40 -22.80 25.17 2.77
C LEU A 40 -23.21 26.38 3.64
N VAL A 41 -22.63 26.52 4.83
CA VAL A 41 -22.94 27.63 5.75
C VAL A 41 -22.59 28.99 5.15
N VAL A 42 -21.49 29.06 4.41
CA VAL A 42 -21.03 30.28 3.74
C VAL A 42 -21.98 30.72 2.60
N GLY A 43 -22.95 29.87 2.22
CA GLY A 43 -24.07 30.24 1.34
C GLY A 43 -23.70 30.37 -0.15
N PRO A 44 -23.05 29.37 -0.77
CA PRO A 44 -22.44 29.48 -2.09
C PRO A 44 -23.47 29.70 -3.22
N PHE A 45 -24.75 29.40 -2.99
CA PHE A 45 -25.79 29.46 -4.03
C PHE A 45 -26.56 30.79 -4.05
N GLY A 46 -26.36 31.68 -3.06
CA GLY A 46 -27.16 32.90 -2.87
C GLY A 46 -26.46 34.21 -3.24
N GLY A 47 -25.17 34.18 -3.58
CA GLY A 47 -24.36 35.38 -3.84
C GLY A 47 -22.89 35.16 -3.46
N PRO A 48 -22.09 36.24 -3.33
CA PRO A 48 -20.73 36.16 -2.83
C PRO A 48 -20.68 35.41 -1.47
N PRO A 49 -19.76 34.45 -1.32
CA PRO A 49 -19.57 33.68 -0.09
C PRO A 49 -19.40 34.58 1.15
N ASP A 50 -20.24 34.37 2.18
CA ASP A 50 -20.21 35.13 3.44
C ASP A 50 -19.59 34.30 4.57
N ILE A 51 -18.29 34.53 4.81
CA ILE A 51 -17.52 33.84 5.87
C ILE A 51 -18.09 34.18 7.26
N GLY A 52 -18.72 35.35 7.44
CA GLY A 52 -19.32 35.77 8.70
C GLY A 52 -20.46 34.85 9.17
N ARG A 53 -21.04 34.04 8.28
CA ARG A 53 -22.06 33.05 8.67
C ARG A 53 -21.51 31.92 9.53
N LEU A 54 -20.22 31.60 9.43
CA LEU A 54 -19.60 30.53 10.22
C LEU A 54 -19.55 30.84 11.72
N THR A 55 -19.57 32.12 12.11
CA THR A 55 -19.62 32.49 13.53
C THR A 55 -21.03 32.34 14.09
N ASN A 56 -22.05 32.67 13.29
CA ASN A 56 -23.45 32.64 13.71
C ASN A 56 -24.08 31.25 13.62
N VAL A 57 -23.72 30.47 12.60
CA VAL A 57 -24.20 29.11 12.37
C VAL A 57 -23.04 28.16 12.60
N ASN A 58 -22.95 27.64 13.82
CA ASN A 58 -21.88 26.73 14.21
C ASN A 58 -22.41 25.57 15.06
N PRO A 59 -21.75 24.41 15.05
CA PRO A 59 -22.21 23.21 15.77
C PRO A 59 -22.12 23.34 17.30
N VAL A 60 -21.39 24.32 17.82
CA VAL A 60 -21.27 24.56 19.27
C VAL A 60 -22.52 25.23 19.82
N THR A 61 -23.04 26.24 19.11
CA THR A 61 -24.26 26.96 19.50
C THR A 61 -25.53 26.25 19.05
N MET A 62 -25.44 25.41 18.01
CA MET A 62 -26.58 24.68 17.44
C MET A 62 -26.29 23.17 17.40
N PRO A 63 -26.56 22.42 18.49
CA PRO A 63 -26.22 20.99 18.61
C PRO A 63 -26.80 20.09 17.51
N ALA A 64 -27.94 20.47 16.92
CA ALA A 64 -28.54 19.73 15.81
C ALA A 64 -27.58 19.58 14.61
N HIS A 65 -26.75 20.59 14.31
CA HIS A 65 -25.74 20.51 13.26
C HIS A 65 -24.61 19.55 13.61
N ALA A 66 -24.18 19.52 14.88
CA ALA A 66 -23.19 18.56 15.36
C ALA A 66 -23.69 17.12 15.22
N VAL A 67 -24.94 16.86 15.61
CA VAL A 67 -25.59 15.55 15.46
C VAL A 67 -25.70 15.16 13.98
N ALA A 68 -26.13 16.08 13.12
CA ALA A 68 -26.22 15.83 11.67
C ALA A 68 -24.86 15.50 11.06
N LEU A 69 -23.80 16.23 11.42
CA LEU A 69 -22.42 15.96 10.97
C LEU A 69 -21.97 14.54 11.35
N VAL A 70 -22.21 14.13 12.60
CA VAL A 70 -21.86 12.79 13.07
C VAL A 70 -22.65 11.72 12.31
N ILE A 71 -23.97 11.89 12.17
CA ILE A 71 -24.82 10.94 11.44
C ILE A 71 -24.35 10.80 9.99
N LEU A 72 -24.13 11.91 9.28
CA LEU A 72 -23.69 11.90 7.89
C LEU A 72 -22.30 11.28 7.72
N ALA A 73 -21.37 11.57 8.65
CA ALA A 73 -20.05 10.96 8.68
C ALA A 73 -20.12 9.44 8.88
N VAL A 74 -20.96 8.96 9.82
CA VAL A 74 -21.17 7.52 10.07
C VAL A 74 -21.80 6.85 8.86
N ILE A 75 -22.86 7.43 8.28
CA ILE A 75 -23.51 6.89 7.08
C ILE A 75 -22.49 6.77 5.94
N THR A 76 -21.70 7.82 5.72
CA THR A 76 -20.68 7.82 4.67
C THR A 76 -19.59 6.79 4.94
N ALA A 77 -19.13 6.66 6.18
CA ALA A 77 -18.14 5.67 6.58
C ALA A 77 -18.64 4.24 6.31
N VAL A 78 -19.89 3.93 6.67
CA VAL A 78 -20.51 2.62 6.43
C VAL A 78 -20.69 2.37 4.93
N VAL A 79 -21.28 3.31 4.19
CA VAL A 79 -21.59 3.15 2.76
C VAL A 79 -20.32 3.04 1.91
N THR A 80 -19.26 3.77 2.27
CA THR A 80 -18.01 3.76 1.51
C THR A 80 -17.07 2.63 1.91
N HIS A 81 -17.35 1.91 2.99
CA HIS A 81 -16.49 0.81 3.44
C HIS A 81 -16.34 -0.31 2.40
N PRO A 82 -17.42 -0.85 1.79
CA PRO A 82 -17.29 -1.84 0.71
C PRO A 82 -16.58 -1.30 -0.53
N LEU A 83 -16.63 0.02 -0.76
CA LEU A 83 -16.00 0.67 -1.91
C LEU A 83 -14.49 0.92 -1.71
N GLN A 84 -13.94 0.58 -0.54
CA GLN A 84 -12.53 0.81 -0.25
C GLN A 84 -11.62 0.07 -1.24
N SER A 85 -11.89 -1.21 -1.50
CA SER A 85 -11.09 -2.01 -2.44
C SER A 85 -11.13 -1.40 -3.84
N VAL A 86 -12.30 -0.90 -4.27
CA VAL A 86 -12.48 -0.23 -5.55
C VAL A 86 -11.70 1.09 -5.60
N ALA A 87 -11.73 1.89 -4.53
CA ALA A 87 -10.96 3.13 -4.45
C ALA A 87 -9.45 2.88 -4.52
N VAL A 88 -8.96 1.87 -3.79
CA VAL A 88 -7.56 1.42 -3.85
C VAL A 88 -7.21 0.97 -5.27
N GLN A 89 -7.99 0.07 -5.87
CA GLN A 89 -7.76 -0.43 -7.23
C GLN A 89 -7.76 0.69 -8.28
N LEU A 90 -8.68 1.66 -8.17
CA LEU A 90 -8.72 2.81 -9.05
C LEU A 90 -7.44 3.65 -8.93
N MET A 91 -6.95 3.86 -7.70
CA MET A 91 -5.73 4.62 -7.43
C MET A 91 -4.45 3.84 -7.77
N GLU A 92 -4.49 2.51 -7.76
CA GLU A 92 -3.44 1.61 -8.26
C GLU A 92 -3.34 1.65 -9.79
N GLY A 93 -4.44 1.92 -10.49
CA GLY A 93 -4.47 1.99 -11.95
C GLY A 93 -5.34 0.95 -12.64
N TYR A 94 -6.13 0.17 -11.89
CA TYR A 94 -7.12 -0.76 -12.44
C TYR A 94 -8.38 0.00 -12.88
N TRP A 95 -8.28 0.69 -14.02
CA TRP A 95 -9.34 1.57 -14.54
C TRP A 95 -10.45 0.84 -15.33
N GLY A 96 -10.42 -0.49 -15.33
CA GLY A 96 -11.38 -1.34 -16.03
C GLY A 96 -10.98 -1.68 -17.46
N VAL A 97 -11.87 -2.44 -18.13
CA VAL A 97 -11.59 -3.08 -19.42
C VAL A 97 -12.01 -2.27 -20.65
N SER A 98 -12.62 -1.09 -20.46
CA SER A 98 -13.13 -0.27 -21.57
C SER A 98 -12.00 0.25 -22.47
N SER A 99 -12.29 0.50 -23.75
CA SER A 99 -11.28 0.96 -24.72
C SER A 99 -10.65 2.30 -24.31
N LEU A 100 -11.46 3.21 -23.74
CA LEU A 100 -10.99 4.49 -23.22
C LEU A 100 -10.09 4.31 -22.00
N ALA A 101 -10.50 3.49 -21.04
CA ALA A 101 -9.71 3.21 -19.84
C ALA A 101 -8.36 2.56 -20.19
N ARG A 102 -8.36 1.58 -21.11
CA ARG A 102 -7.13 0.93 -21.59
C ARG A 102 -6.20 1.93 -22.27
N ARG A 103 -6.72 2.79 -23.15
CA ARG A 103 -5.91 3.83 -23.82
C ARG A 103 -5.31 4.81 -22.82
N ALA A 104 -6.10 5.27 -21.85
CA ALA A 104 -5.62 6.14 -20.79
C ALA A 104 -4.54 5.46 -19.95
N ALA A 105 -4.75 4.20 -19.55
CA ALA A 105 -3.79 3.39 -18.81
C ALA A 105 -2.48 3.22 -19.59
N SER A 106 -2.55 2.81 -20.86
CA SER A 106 -1.37 2.66 -21.73
C SER A 106 -0.60 3.97 -21.89
N ALA A 107 -1.29 5.10 -22.14
CA ALA A 107 -0.64 6.40 -22.25
C ALA A 107 0.12 6.76 -20.96
N ARG A 108 -0.47 6.48 -19.81
CA ARG A 108 0.11 6.74 -18.49
C ARG A 108 1.28 5.79 -18.17
N VAL A 109 1.20 4.52 -18.56
CA VAL A 109 2.31 3.56 -18.48
C VAL A 109 3.50 4.06 -19.32
N VAL A 110 3.28 4.53 -20.54
CA VAL A 110 4.35 5.09 -21.39
C VAL A 110 5.02 6.30 -20.73
N VAL A 111 4.25 7.18 -20.10
CA VAL A 111 4.81 8.32 -19.32
C VAL A 111 5.69 7.81 -18.17
N HIS A 112 5.25 6.78 -17.47
CA HIS A 112 6.02 6.16 -16.38
C HIS A 112 7.30 5.48 -16.87
N LEU A 113 7.25 4.75 -17.98
CA LEU A 113 8.42 4.14 -18.62
C LEU A 113 9.44 5.20 -19.06
N ARG A 114 8.99 6.29 -19.69
CA ARG A 114 9.88 7.41 -20.06
C ARG A 114 10.51 8.06 -18.84
N ARG A 115 9.73 8.26 -17.78
CA ARG A 115 10.24 8.83 -16.52
C ARG A 115 11.27 7.92 -15.87
N ARG A 116 11.00 6.61 -15.81
CA ARG A 116 11.94 5.62 -15.30
C ARG A 116 13.24 5.63 -16.11
N ALA A 117 13.16 5.54 -17.43
CA ALA A 117 14.34 5.58 -18.31
C ALA A 117 15.15 6.88 -18.16
N ALA A 118 14.50 8.02 -17.94
CA ALA A 118 15.18 9.27 -17.64
C ALA A 118 15.90 9.21 -16.26
N THR A 119 15.26 8.62 -15.25
CA THR A 119 15.87 8.41 -13.93
C THR A 119 17.02 7.42 -13.97
N ASP A 120 16.91 6.32 -14.74
CA ASP A 120 18.00 5.35 -14.95
C ASP A 120 19.24 6.03 -15.53
N ARG A 121 19.07 6.88 -16.55
CA ARG A 121 20.18 7.64 -17.15
C ARG A 121 20.86 8.57 -16.14
N VAL A 122 20.07 9.26 -15.32
CA VAL A 122 20.60 10.13 -14.25
C VAL A 122 21.36 9.31 -13.21
N ALA A 123 20.85 8.13 -12.83
CA ALA A 123 21.53 7.23 -11.90
C ALA A 123 22.87 6.74 -12.46
N GLU A 124 22.88 6.25 -13.70
CA GLU A 124 24.09 5.78 -14.36
C GLU A 124 25.13 6.89 -14.52
N GLN A 125 24.69 8.10 -14.86
CA GLN A 125 25.59 9.25 -14.97
C GLN A 125 26.18 9.62 -13.61
N ALA A 126 25.35 9.77 -12.58
CA ALA A 126 25.80 10.10 -11.23
C ALA A 126 26.78 9.04 -10.67
N GLU A 127 26.53 7.75 -10.95
CA GLU A 127 27.42 6.67 -10.53
C GLU A 127 28.77 6.71 -11.28
N ARG A 128 28.77 7.02 -12.58
CA ARG A 128 30.01 7.20 -13.36
C ARG A 128 30.80 8.41 -12.88
N ASP A 129 30.14 9.53 -12.61
CA ASP A 129 30.75 10.77 -12.13
C ASP A 129 31.38 10.53 -10.76
N LEU A 130 30.64 9.92 -9.83
CA LEU A 130 31.15 9.53 -8.51
C LEU A 130 32.35 8.58 -8.60
N ARG A 131 32.27 7.52 -9.40
CA ARG A 131 33.37 6.57 -9.58
C ARG A 131 34.61 7.23 -10.18
N THR A 132 34.43 8.16 -11.12
CA THR A 132 35.54 8.89 -11.77
C THR A 132 36.20 9.83 -10.77
N LEU A 133 35.41 10.56 -10.00
CA LEU A 133 35.89 11.46 -8.96
C LEU A 133 36.66 10.69 -7.88
N LEU A 134 36.09 9.60 -7.34
CA LEU A 134 36.76 8.77 -6.34
C LEU A 134 38.08 8.18 -6.84
N ARG A 135 38.18 7.78 -8.12
CA ARG A 135 39.44 7.28 -8.71
C ARG A 135 40.51 8.35 -8.89
N SER A 136 40.13 9.62 -8.98
CA SER A 136 41.06 10.74 -9.16
C SER A 136 41.71 11.18 -7.83
N LEU A 137 41.20 10.70 -6.69
CA LEU A 137 41.66 11.10 -5.37
C LEU A 137 42.83 10.23 -4.90
N PRO A 138 43.91 10.82 -4.35
CA PRO A 138 45.06 10.10 -3.80
C PRO A 138 44.69 9.16 -2.64
N ASP A 139 43.70 9.53 -1.81
CA ASP A 139 43.12 8.70 -0.75
C ASP A 139 41.58 8.94 -0.67
N PRO A 140 40.75 8.06 -1.24
CA PRO A 140 39.44 8.43 -1.79
C PRO A 140 38.30 8.77 -0.82
N GLN A 141 38.36 8.38 0.45
CA GLN A 141 37.19 8.57 1.35
C GLN A 141 37.53 9.04 2.75
N ASN A 142 38.65 8.58 3.34
CA ASN A 142 38.92 8.82 4.75
C ASN A 142 39.53 10.20 5.02
N ASP A 143 40.29 10.76 4.07
CA ASP A 143 41.04 12.00 4.30
C ASP A 143 40.21 13.27 4.03
N TYR A 144 39.29 13.22 3.04
CA TYR A 144 38.47 14.37 2.65
C TYR A 144 37.19 14.53 3.48
N LEU A 145 36.52 13.44 3.84
CA LEU A 145 35.25 13.49 4.59
C LEU A 145 35.45 13.65 6.11
N SER A 146 36.63 13.32 6.63
CA SER A 146 36.96 13.44 8.06
C SER A 146 37.23 14.89 8.50
N ALA A 147 37.58 15.79 7.57
CA ALA A 147 37.87 17.20 7.84
C ALA A 147 37.08 18.15 6.90
N PRO A 148 35.73 18.18 6.99
CA PRO A 148 34.87 18.90 6.03
C PRO A 148 35.05 20.43 6.07
N ASN A 149 35.71 20.96 7.11
CA ASN A 149 35.96 22.40 7.28
C ASN A 149 37.27 22.88 6.63
N ASP A 150 38.10 22.00 6.04
CA ASP A 150 39.30 22.44 5.32
C ASP A 150 38.87 23.13 4.00
N PRO A 151 39.14 24.44 3.83
CA PRO A 151 38.75 25.16 2.62
C PRO A 151 39.34 24.56 1.34
N ARG A 152 40.46 23.84 1.43
CA ARG A 152 41.12 23.18 0.31
C ARG A 152 40.32 21.97 -0.21
N ASN A 153 39.48 21.39 0.63
CA ASN A 153 38.69 20.18 0.33
C ASN A 153 37.22 20.49 0.07
N ALA A 154 36.74 21.71 0.37
CA ALA A 154 35.33 22.07 0.33
C ALA A 154 34.65 21.80 -1.03
N THR A 155 35.33 22.08 -2.15
CA THR A 155 34.80 21.82 -3.50
C THR A 155 34.68 20.32 -3.77
N VAL A 156 35.72 19.54 -3.46
CA VAL A 156 35.75 18.08 -3.67
C VAL A 156 34.72 17.38 -2.81
N VAL A 157 34.62 17.75 -1.53
CA VAL A 157 33.61 17.20 -0.61
C VAL A 157 32.20 17.47 -1.12
N ARG A 158 31.93 18.69 -1.60
CA ARG A 158 30.63 19.04 -2.17
C ARG A 158 30.31 18.20 -3.41
N GLU A 159 31.27 18.01 -4.32
CA GLU A 159 31.06 17.20 -5.53
C GLU A 159 30.83 15.71 -5.21
N ILE A 160 31.56 15.14 -4.23
CA ILE A 160 31.32 13.77 -3.73
C ILE A 160 29.89 13.68 -3.19
N VAL A 161 29.51 14.58 -2.28
CA VAL A 161 28.22 14.56 -1.60
C VAL A 161 27.07 14.79 -2.59
N ASP A 162 27.21 15.73 -3.52
CA ASP A 162 26.19 16.00 -4.55
C ASP A 162 26.00 14.79 -5.47
N SER A 163 27.09 14.12 -5.86
CA SER A 163 27.03 12.90 -6.69
C SER A 163 26.42 11.72 -5.93
N GLU A 164 26.80 11.52 -4.67
CA GLU A 164 26.25 10.47 -3.80
C GLU A 164 24.75 10.70 -3.55
N ILE A 165 24.33 11.94 -3.28
CA ILE A 165 22.91 12.31 -3.14
C ILE A 165 22.17 12.04 -4.46
N ALA A 166 22.75 12.36 -5.62
CA ALA A 166 22.15 12.05 -6.91
C ALA A 166 21.96 10.54 -7.13
N VAL A 167 22.96 9.72 -6.79
CA VAL A 167 22.86 8.24 -6.83
C VAL A 167 21.75 7.75 -5.89
N MET A 168 21.75 8.18 -4.63
CA MET A 168 20.75 7.74 -3.64
C MET A 168 19.33 8.17 -4.01
N THR A 169 19.14 9.39 -4.50
CA THR A 169 17.82 9.90 -4.88
C THR A 169 17.29 9.22 -6.14
N ALA A 170 18.15 8.92 -7.11
CA ALA A 170 17.79 8.16 -8.30
C ALA A 170 17.45 6.71 -7.93
N ALA A 171 18.28 6.04 -7.13
CA ALA A 171 18.01 4.69 -6.63
C ALA A 171 16.67 4.62 -5.86
N LYS A 172 16.38 5.60 -5.01
CA LYS A 172 15.10 5.71 -4.29
C LYS A 172 13.91 5.91 -5.23
N ALA A 173 14.08 6.68 -6.30
CA ALA A 173 13.03 6.90 -7.30
C ALA A 173 12.77 5.62 -8.13
N LEU A 174 13.83 4.88 -8.47
CA LEU A 174 13.76 3.62 -9.21
C LEU A 174 13.20 2.47 -8.38
N SER A 175 13.47 2.42 -7.06
CA SER A 175 12.91 1.40 -6.16
C SER A 175 11.38 1.41 -6.08
N GLY A 176 10.75 2.51 -6.51
CA GLY A 176 9.29 2.64 -6.60
C GLY A 176 8.69 2.08 -7.89
N TYR A 177 9.50 1.53 -8.80
CA TYR A 177 9.04 0.89 -10.04
C TYR A 177 9.29 -0.62 -10.02
N PRO A 178 8.44 -1.41 -10.71
CA PRO A 178 8.71 -2.83 -10.94
C PRO A 178 9.99 -3.02 -11.73
N GLU A 179 10.76 -4.08 -11.43
CA GLU A 179 12.00 -4.37 -12.15
C GLU A 179 11.75 -4.60 -13.65
N GLU A 180 10.75 -5.41 -13.97
CA GLU A 180 10.35 -5.68 -15.35
C GLU A 180 9.43 -4.59 -15.90
N HIS A 181 9.83 -4.01 -17.03
CA HIS A 181 9.13 -2.90 -17.69
C HIS A 181 7.67 -3.22 -18.02
N ILE A 182 7.36 -4.47 -18.39
CA ILE A 182 6.02 -4.91 -18.75
C ILE A 182 5.03 -4.85 -17.58
N HIS A 183 5.53 -4.86 -16.34
CA HIS A 183 4.72 -4.76 -15.12
C HIS A 183 4.49 -3.33 -14.66
N THR A 184 4.99 -2.32 -15.38
CA THR A 184 4.78 -0.91 -15.04
C THR A 184 3.29 -0.56 -15.06
N MET A 185 2.81 0.07 -13.98
CA MET A 185 1.41 0.46 -13.78
C MET A 185 1.15 1.93 -14.16
N PRO A 186 -0.12 2.32 -14.43
CA PRO A 186 -0.49 3.69 -14.82
C PRO A 186 -0.28 4.76 -13.74
N THR A 187 -0.18 4.36 -12.47
CA THR A 187 -0.09 5.28 -11.32
C THR A 187 1.15 5.02 -10.48
N ARG A 188 1.53 6.01 -9.66
CA ARG A 188 2.67 5.88 -8.75
C ARG A 188 2.39 4.87 -7.63
N LEU A 189 1.15 4.85 -7.14
CA LEU A 189 0.73 3.91 -6.11
C LEU A 189 0.82 2.47 -6.63
N GLY A 190 0.27 2.21 -7.81
CA GLY A 190 0.33 0.88 -8.44
C GLY A 190 1.77 0.45 -8.73
N ASN A 191 2.63 1.35 -9.20
CA ASN A 191 4.04 1.04 -9.42
C ASN A 191 4.76 0.63 -8.12
N ALA A 192 4.50 1.34 -7.01
CA ALA A 192 5.13 1.03 -5.72
C ALA A 192 4.62 -0.27 -5.08
N LEU A 193 3.34 -0.58 -5.24
CA LEU A 193 2.79 -1.86 -4.79
C LEU A 193 3.28 -3.00 -5.66
N ARG A 194 3.22 -2.85 -6.99
CA ARG A 194 3.69 -3.87 -7.94
C ARG A 194 5.18 -4.13 -7.81
N SER A 195 6.00 -3.13 -7.48
CA SER A 195 7.43 -3.35 -7.24
C SER A 195 7.67 -4.25 -6.03
N SER A 196 6.89 -4.06 -4.97
CA SER A 196 6.97 -4.87 -3.75
C SER A 196 6.42 -6.28 -3.97
N GLU A 197 5.30 -6.42 -4.69
CA GLU A 197 4.72 -7.71 -5.09
C GLU A 197 5.70 -8.52 -5.95
N ALA A 198 6.30 -7.88 -6.95
CA ALA A 198 7.24 -8.55 -7.86
C ALA A 198 8.55 -8.98 -7.17
N LEU A 199 8.93 -8.27 -6.10
CA LEU A 199 10.10 -8.60 -5.28
C LEU A 199 9.76 -9.69 -4.25
N ALA A 200 8.56 -9.66 -3.68
CA ALA A 200 8.08 -10.64 -2.72
C ALA A 200 8.04 -12.04 -3.37
N GLY A 201 8.70 -13.01 -2.74
CA GLY A 201 8.69 -14.41 -3.19
C GLY A 201 9.57 -14.74 -4.38
N ARG A 202 10.08 -13.74 -5.12
CA ARG A 202 10.98 -13.94 -6.29
C ARG A 202 12.19 -14.81 -5.95
N ALA A 203 12.88 -14.50 -4.85
CA ALA A 203 14.08 -15.24 -4.43
C ALA A 203 13.81 -16.72 -4.08
N ILE A 204 12.57 -17.03 -3.69
CA ILE A 204 12.15 -18.36 -3.24
C ILE A 204 11.19 -19.06 -4.21
N GLY A 205 10.88 -18.46 -5.37
CA GLY A 205 9.98 -19.05 -6.38
C GLY A 205 8.55 -19.25 -5.92
N LEU A 206 8.05 -18.41 -5.00
CA LEU A 206 6.69 -18.52 -4.44
C LEU A 206 5.80 -17.37 -4.93
N ASP A 207 4.63 -17.68 -5.49
CA ASP A 207 3.60 -16.66 -5.76
C ASP A 207 2.94 -16.24 -4.44
N VAL A 208 3.48 -15.19 -3.84
CA VAL A 208 3.09 -14.75 -2.49
C VAL A 208 1.66 -14.27 -2.44
N ILE A 209 1.12 -13.72 -3.54
CA ILE A 209 -0.25 -13.20 -3.54
C ILE A 209 -1.24 -14.34 -3.32
N GLN A 210 -0.98 -15.50 -3.94
CA GLN A 210 -1.82 -16.69 -3.80
C GLN A 210 -1.62 -17.37 -2.42
N TRP A 211 -0.43 -17.25 -1.84
CA TRP A 211 -0.08 -17.88 -0.57
C TRP A 211 -0.27 -16.99 0.67
N ALA A 212 -0.58 -15.70 0.50
CA ALA A 212 -0.70 -14.74 1.61
C ALA A 212 -1.71 -15.18 2.69
N THR A 213 -2.85 -15.75 2.31
CA THR A 213 -3.82 -16.24 3.30
C THR A 213 -3.25 -17.38 4.14
N HIS A 214 -2.56 -18.34 3.52
CA HIS A 214 -1.98 -19.48 4.21
C HIS A 214 -0.86 -19.06 5.16
N ILE A 215 0.03 -18.18 4.69
CA ILE A 215 1.11 -17.62 5.52
C ILE A 215 0.50 -16.89 6.72
N GLY A 216 -0.55 -16.10 6.52
CA GLY A 216 -1.24 -15.39 7.59
C GLY A 216 -1.88 -16.30 8.63
N LEU A 217 -2.44 -17.43 8.22
CA LEU A 217 -3.00 -18.41 9.16
C LEU A 217 -1.91 -19.14 9.96
N SER A 218 -0.70 -19.28 9.41
CA SER A 218 0.45 -19.87 10.11
C SER A 218 1.28 -18.87 10.93
N ALA A 219 1.11 -17.57 10.68
CA ALA A 219 1.93 -16.53 11.29
C ALA A 219 1.51 -16.19 12.73
N ALA A 220 2.46 -15.73 13.53
CA ALA A 220 2.19 -15.25 14.87
C ALA A 220 1.23 -14.03 14.83
N PRO A 221 0.25 -13.93 15.77
CA PRO A 221 -0.73 -12.84 15.78
C PRO A 221 -0.10 -11.43 15.76
N GLU A 222 1.04 -11.24 16.44
CA GLU A 222 1.74 -9.95 16.51
C GLU A 222 2.30 -9.53 15.15
N GLN A 223 2.77 -10.48 14.35
CA GLN A 223 3.34 -10.23 13.03
C GLN A 223 2.23 -9.90 12.02
N ASN A 224 1.08 -10.59 12.11
CA ASN A 224 -0.11 -10.24 11.36
C ASN A 224 -0.64 -8.85 11.76
N ALA A 225 -0.62 -8.51 13.05
CA ALA A 225 -1.04 -7.20 13.53
C ALA A 225 -0.15 -6.07 12.97
N TYR A 226 1.17 -6.27 12.93
CA TYR A 226 2.09 -5.30 12.34
C TYR A 226 1.82 -5.08 10.83
N LEU A 227 1.64 -6.16 10.06
CA LEU A 227 1.33 -6.05 8.63
C LEU A 227 -0.01 -5.34 8.40
N ASN A 228 -1.03 -5.68 9.19
CA ASN A 228 -2.36 -5.07 9.12
C ASN A 228 -2.32 -3.59 9.50
N ASP A 229 -1.48 -3.17 10.45
CA ASP A 229 -1.30 -1.77 10.79
C ASP A 229 -0.72 -0.97 9.60
N GLN A 230 0.32 -1.49 8.95
CA GLN A 230 0.89 -0.85 7.76
C GLN A 230 -0.12 -0.75 6.60
N ARG A 231 -0.93 -1.80 6.40
CA ARG A 231 -2.03 -1.77 5.44
C ARG A 231 -3.08 -0.72 5.80
N SER A 232 -3.44 -0.61 7.07
CA SER A 232 -4.42 0.36 7.58
C SER A 232 -3.97 1.80 7.35
N GLN A 233 -2.67 2.08 7.55
CA GLN A 233 -2.10 3.40 7.28
C GLN A 233 -2.17 3.77 5.79
N LEU A 234 -1.87 2.81 4.90
CA LEU A 234 -2.04 2.97 3.46
C LEU A 234 -3.51 3.25 3.09
N ASP A 235 -4.42 2.41 3.59
CA ASP A 235 -5.86 2.53 3.32
C ASP A 235 -6.44 3.88 3.77
N LEU A 236 -6.02 4.35 4.95
CA LEU A 236 -6.40 5.67 5.47
C LEU A 236 -5.94 6.79 4.52
N ALA A 237 -4.69 6.73 4.03
CA ALA A 237 -4.16 7.73 3.12
C ALA A 237 -4.89 7.74 1.76
N VAL A 238 -5.22 6.56 1.21
CA VAL A 238 -6.05 6.41 0.00
C VAL A 238 -7.43 7.02 0.23
N ARG A 239 -8.08 6.71 1.36
CA ARG A 239 -9.42 7.25 1.69
C ARG A 239 -9.40 8.76 1.85
N MET A 240 -8.42 9.32 2.56
CA MET A 240 -8.26 10.77 2.68
C MET A 240 -8.06 11.43 1.31
N ALA A 241 -7.30 10.80 0.41
CA ALA A 241 -7.14 11.30 -0.95
C ALA A 241 -8.46 11.31 -1.72
N ALA A 242 -9.24 10.24 -1.64
CA ALA A 242 -10.56 10.14 -2.28
C ALA A 242 -11.56 11.16 -1.71
N MET A 243 -11.67 11.26 -0.38
CA MET A 243 -12.56 12.22 0.28
C MET A 243 -12.16 13.68 -0.01
N GLY A 244 -10.86 13.98 -0.04
CA GLY A 244 -10.36 15.30 -0.44
C GLY A 244 -10.70 15.64 -1.90
N ALA A 245 -10.63 14.66 -2.82
CA ALA A 245 -11.02 14.87 -4.21
C ALA A 245 -12.53 15.12 -4.35
N LEU A 246 -13.36 14.39 -3.59
CA LEU A 246 -14.81 14.63 -3.54
C LEU A 246 -15.15 16.01 -2.94
N ALA A 247 -14.48 16.39 -1.86
CA ALA A 247 -14.61 17.71 -1.27
C ALA A 247 -14.22 18.82 -2.26
N ALA A 248 -13.13 18.65 -3.01
CA ALA A 248 -12.71 19.59 -4.06
C ALA A 248 -13.72 19.69 -5.20
N ALA A 249 -14.25 18.56 -5.67
CA ALA A 249 -15.29 18.54 -6.69
C ALA A 249 -16.57 19.24 -6.21
N PHE A 250 -16.99 18.97 -4.97
CA PHE A 250 -18.14 19.65 -4.36
C PHE A 250 -17.92 21.16 -4.24
N THR A 251 -16.77 21.60 -3.73
CA THR A 251 -16.40 23.02 -3.63
C THR A 251 -16.34 23.70 -4.98
N PHE A 252 -15.79 23.02 -5.99
CA PHE A 252 -15.74 23.52 -7.36
C PHE A 252 -17.15 23.74 -7.91
N VAL A 253 -18.05 22.76 -7.79
CA VAL A 253 -19.45 22.89 -8.23
C VAL A 253 -20.17 24.01 -7.47
N ALA A 254 -19.97 24.09 -6.15
CA ALA A 254 -20.62 25.09 -5.30
C ALA A 254 -20.19 26.53 -5.67
N PHE A 255 -18.90 26.76 -5.95
CA PHE A 255 -18.36 28.09 -6.25
C PHE A 255 -18.14 28.36 -7.74
N TRP A 256 -18.53 27.46 -8.64
CA TRP A 256 -18.40 27.65 -10.10
C TRP A 256 -18.95 28.99 -10.61
N PRO A 257 -20.08 29.52 -10.11
CA PRO A 257 -20.58 30.83 -10.51
C PRO A 257 -19.73 32.02 -10.03
N HIS A 258 -18.85 31.83 -9.04
CA HIS A 258 -18.27 32.91 -8.22
C HIS A 258 -16.77 33.17 -8.48
N GLY A 259 -16.28 32.82 -9.68
CA GLY A 259 -14.97 33.22 -10.18
C GLY A 259 -13.81 32.87 -9.23
N ILE A 260 -13.29 33.86 -8.49
CA ILE A 260 -12.13 33.72 -7.60
C ILE A 260 -12.37 32.72 -6.44
N TRP A 261 -13.63 32.53 -6.03
CA TRP A 261 -13.97 31.59 -4.95
C TRP A 261 -13.77 30.12 -5.35
N LEU A 262 -13.61 29.83 -6.65
CA LEU A 262 -13.15 28.53 -7.11
C LEU A 262 -11.78 28.14 -6.55
N LEU A 263 -10.93 29.12 -6.20
CA LEU A 263 -9.62 28.85 -5.59
C LEU A 263 -9.74 28.16 -4.22
N VAL A 264 -10.90 28.27 -3.55
CA VAL A 264 -11.16 27.53 -2.31
C VAL A 264 -11.11 26.01 -2.54
N ALA A 265 -11.43 25.52 -3.74
CA ALA A 265 -11.31 24.10 -4.09
C ALA A 265 -9.85 23.60 -4.09
N LEU A 266 -8.86 24.51 -4.15
CA LEU A 266 -7.44 24.13 -4.04
C LEU A 266 -7.09 23.60 -2.65
N ILE A 267 -7.81 23.98 -1.59
CA ILE A 267 -7.55 23.50 -0.23
C ILE A 267 -7.82 21.98 -0.11
N PRO A 268 -9.01 21.46 -0.42
CA PRO A 268 -9.25 20.02 -0.39
C PRO A 268 -8.50 19.27 -1.50
N LEU A 269 -8.20 19.93 -2.63
CA LEU A 269 -7.38 19.34 -3.70
C LEU A 269 -5.92 19.14 -3.26
N THR A 270 -5.34 20.11 -2.56
CA THR A 270 -4.00 19.99 -1.98
C THR A 270 -3.99 18.93 -0.89
N ALA A 271 -4.97 18.91 0.01
CA ALA A 271 -5.12 17.82 0.98
C ALA A 271 -5.19 16.44 0.30
N SER A 272 -6.00 16.32 -0.75
CA SER A 272 -6.10 15.09 -1.56
C SER A 272 -4.76 14.68 -2.17
N TRP A 273 -4.03 15.63 -2.76
CA TRP A 273 -2.71 15.39 -3.33
C TRP A 273 -1.68 14.99 -2.27
N LEU A 274 -1.65 15.64 -1.11
CA LEU A 274 -0.78 15.29 0.01
C LEU A 274 -1.10 13.88 0.51
N SER A 275 -2.38 13.54 0.69
CA SER A 275 -2.82 12.20 1.09
C SER A 275 -2.44 11.14 0.06
N TYR A 276 -2.55 11.42 -1.24
CA TYR A 276 -2.08 10.50 -2.28
C TYR A 276 -0.55 10.31 -2.23
N ARG A 277 0.22 11.37 -1.98
CA ARG A 277 1.66 11.25 -1.75
C ARG A 277 1.95 10.38 -0.52
N GLY A 278 1.18 10.55 0.55
CA GLY A 278 1.20 9.71 1.73
C GLY A 278 0.89 8.24 1.42
N ALA A 279 -0.11 7.97 0.59
CA ALA A 279 -0.44 6.61 0.15
C ALA A 279 0.70 5.97 -0.63
N VAL A 280 1.35 6.69 -1.55
CA VAL A 280 2.53 6.18 -2.28
C VAL A 280 3.68 5.86 -1.31
N ALA A 281 3.92 6.69 -0.30
CA ALA A 281 4.94 6.41 0.72
C ALA A 281 4.55 5.21 1.61
N GLY A 282 3.28 5.13 2.01
CA GLY A 282 2.70 4.04 2.80
C GLY A 282 2.76 2.71 2.07
N ALA A 283 2.54 2.69 0.75
CA ALA A 283 2.70 1.49 -0.07
C ALA A 283 4.12 0.92 0.00
N GLY A 284 5.15 1.78 0.02
CA GLY A 284 6.53 1.33 0.21
C GLY A 284 6.79 0.78 1.62
N ALA A 285 6.16 1.33 2.67
CA ALA A 285 6.27 0.81 4.03
C ALA A 285 5.56 -0.55 4.18
N TYR A 286 4.33 -0.64 3.68
CA TYR A 286 3.56 -1.87 3.59
C TYR A 286 4.31 -2.95 2.81
N GLY A 287 4.87 -2.62 1.63
CA GLY A 287 5.64 -3.57 0.83
C GLY A 287 6.85 -4.17 1.55
N ARG A 288 7.63 -3.35 2.27
CA ARG A 288 8.74 -3.85 3.12
C ARG A 288 8.24 -4.73 4.26
N ALA A 289 7.17 -4.32 4.94
CA ALA A 289 6.56 -5.11 6.00
C ALA A 289 6.04 -6.45 5.47
N PHE A 290 5.44 -6.47 4.28
CA PHE A 290 4.94 -7.67 3.62
C PHE A 290 6.07 -8.64 3.24
N ILE A 291 7.16 -8.15 2.66
CA ILE A 291 8.33 -8.97 2.34
C ILE A 291 8.96 -9.56 3.60
N ALA A 292 9.13 -8.74 4.66
CA ALA A 292 9.66 -9.22 5.94
C ALA A 292 8.75 -10.27 6.57
N TRP A 293 7.44 -10.00 6.60
CA TRP A 293 6.43 -10.92 7.10
C TRP A 293 6.45 -12.26 6.35
N LEU A 294 6.58 -12.24 5.02
CA LEU A 294 6.75 -13.44 4.21
C LEU A 294 8.00 -14.22 4.63
N HIS A 295 9.16 -13.55 4.68
CA HIS A 295 10.42 -14.23 4.97
C HIS A 295 10.42 -14.88 6.36
N LEU A 296 9.79 -14.23 7.34
CA LEU A 296 9.73 -14.75 8.71
C LEU A 296 8.72 -15.88 8.88
N ASN A 297 7.66 -15.94 8.07
CA ASN A 297 6.55 -16.87 8.28
C ASN A 297 6.45 -18.03 7.30
N ARG A 298 7.18 -17.98 6.17
CA ARG A 298 7.08 -19.04 5.15
C ARG A 298 7.41 -20.45 5.68
N PHE A 299 8.33 -20.57 6.63
CA PHE A 299 8.68 -21.87 7.21
C PHE A 299 7.61 -22.41 8.15
N ALA A 300 6.94 -21.54 8.91
CA ALA A 300 5.77 -21.92 9.70
C ALA A 300 4.63 -22.44 8.80
N MET A 301 4.45 -21.83 7.63
CA MET A 301 3.54 -22.34 6.60
C MET A 301 3.96 -23.72 6.08
N TYR A 302 5.24 -23.91 5.74
CA TYR A 302 5.73 -25.21 5.25
C TYR A 302 5.52 -26.32 6.30
N GLU A 303 5.76 -26.02 7.57
CA GLU A 303 5.50 -26.94 8.68
C GLU A 303 4.02 -27.28 8.82
N ALA A 304 3.14 -26.28 8.77
CA ALA A 304 1.69 -26.47 8.82
C ALA A 304 1.17 -27.33 7.64
N LEU A 305 1.75 -27.16 6.46
CA LEU A 305 1.46 -27.97 5.26
C LEU A 305 2.16 -29.34 5.28
N ARG A 306 2.97 -29.64 6.30
CA ARG A 306 3.77 -30.88 6.43
C ARG A 306 4.70 -31.11 5.25
N LEU A 307 5.31 -30.06 4.73
CA LEU A 307 6.29 -30.17 3.66
C LEU A 307 7.62 -30.73 4.18
N PRO A 308 8.45 -31.34 3.31
CA PRO A 308 9.82 -31.71 3.64
C PRO A 308 10.65 -30.48 4.06
N GLU A 309 11.68 -30.72 4.86
CA GLU A 309 12.66 -29.69 5.16
C GLU A 309 13.47 -29.34 3.91
N VAL A 310 13.64 -28.04 3.68
CA VAL A 310 14.44 -27.52 2.56
C VAL A 310 15.89 -27.34 3.04
N ALA A 311 16.83 -27.97 2.34
CA ALA A 311 18.25 -27.91 2.70
C ALA A 311 18.94 -26.62 2.23
N ASP A 312 18.50 -26.09 1.08
CA ASP A 312 19.06 -24.91 0.45
C ASP A 312 18.00 -24.12 -0.35
N ALA A 313 18.41 -22.98 -0.91
CA ALA A 313 17.53 -22.10 -1.66
C ALA A 313 17.07 -22.66 -3.02
N ASP A 314 17.83 -23.58 -3.63
CA ASP A 314 17.45 -24.22 -4.89
C ASP A 314 16.35 -25.27 -4.65
N ALA A 315 16.49 -26.05 -3.58
CA ALA A 315 15.49 -26.98 -3.09
C ALA A 315 14.20 -26.26 -2.69
N GLU A 316 14.30 -25.12 -1.99
CA GLU A 316 13.14 -24.28 -1.66
C GLU A 316 12.41 -23.79 -2.92
N ARG A 317 13.15 -23.31 -3.93
CA ARG A 317 12.55 -22.87 -5.21
C ARG A 317 11.83 -23.99 -5.95
N SER A 318 12.42 -25.19 -6.00
CA SER A 318 11.80 -26.36 -6.63
C SER A 318 10.50 -26.75 -5.92
N GLN A 319 10.52 -26.80 -4.59
CA GLN A 319 9.35 -27.09 -3.77
C GLN A 319 8.24 -26.05 -3.98
N ASN A 320 8.57 -24.76 -3.94
CA ASN A 320 7.60 -23.68 -4.11
C ASN A 320 7.01 -23.61 -5.52
N SER A 321 7.78 -23.97 -6.55
CA SER A 321 7.25 -24.08 -7.89
C SER A 321 6.11 -25.12 -7.96
N ALA A 322 6.28 -26.27 -7.31
CA ALA A 322 5.23 -27.29 -7.25
C ALA A 322 4.05 -26.89 -6.35
N LEU A 323 4.26 -26.03 -5.34
CA LEU A 323 3.15 -25.47 -4.54
C LEU A 323 2.20 -24.60 -5.39
N THR A 324 2.67 -24.03 -6.50
CA THR A 324 1.80 -23.25 -7.40
C THR A 324 0.67 -24.12 -7.97
N ASP A 325 0.94 -25.39 -8.25
CA ASP A 325 -0.08 -26.34 -8.72
C ASP A 325 -1.15 -26.62 -7.65
N LEU A 326 -0.76 -26.67 -6.38
CA LEU A 326 -1.69 -26.93 -5.27
C LEU A 326 -2.72 -25.81 -5.13
N VAL A 327 -2.28 -24.54 -5.15
CA VAL A 327 -3.18 -23.40 -4.89
C VAL A 327 -4.12 -23.12 -6.06
N VAL A 328 -3.72 -23.46 -7.28
CA VAL A 328 -4.58 -23.38 -8.49
C VAL A 328 -5.53 -24.59 -8.59
N GLY A 329 -5.37 -25.61 -7.74
CA GLY A 329 -6.19 -26.82 -7.75
C GLY A 329 -5.88 -27.75 -8.92
N ASN A 330 -4.63 -27.77 -9.39
CA ASN A 330 -4.19 -28.65 -10.46
C ASN A 330 -4.20 -30.11 -10.00
N ILE A 331 -4.99 -30.95 -10.69
CA ILE A 331 -5.12 -32.39 -10.39
C ILE A 331 -3.82 -33.18 -10.57
N GLY A 332 -2.86 -32.65 -11.33
CA GLY A 332 -1.53 -33.23 -11.51
C GLY A 332 -0.56 -32.91 -10.37
N PHE A 333 -0.99 -32.17 -9.35
CA PHE A 333 -0.16 -31.82 -8.20
C PHE A 333 0.39 -33.08 -7.53
N SER A 334 1.71 -33.16 -7.44
CA SER A 334 2.43 -34.25 -6.78
C SER A 334 3.58 -33.67 -5.96
N MET A 335 3.58 -33.94 -4.66
CA MET A 335 4.63 -33.50 -3.74
C MET A 335 4.79 -34.51 -2.62
N ALA A 336 6.02 -34.69 -2.15
CA ALA A 336 6.28 -35.49 -0.96
C ALA A 336 5.77 -34.74 0.28
N TYR A 337 5.15 -35.45 1.21
CA TYR A 337 4.78 -34.92 2.53
C TYR A 337 5.60 -35.61 3.62
N ARG A 338 5.89 -34.87 4.69
CA ARG A 338 6.46 -35.45 5.89
C ARG A 338 5.47 -36.47 6.49
N PRO A 339 5.90 -37.72 6.73
CA PRO A 339 5.02 -38.72 7.32
C PRO A 339 4.56 -38.26 8.71
N SER A 340 3.28 -38.48 9.02
CA SER A 340 2.78 -38.30 10.39
C SER A 340 3.51 -39.23 11.34
N SER A 341 4.05 -38.70 12.44
CA SER A 341 4.64 -39.53 13.51
C SER A 341 3.68 -40.66 13.91
N PRO A 342 4.18 -41.89 14.16
CA PRO A 342 3.36 -43.04 14.53
C PRO A 342 2.38 -42.79 15.69
N ASP A 343 2.75 -41.92 16.64
CA ASP A 343 1.95 -41.55 17.81
C ASP A 343 0.72 -40.68 17.51
N GLN A 344 0.59 -40.11 16.30
CA GLN A 344 -0.58 -39.30 15.92
C GLN A 344 -1.62 -40.06 15.08
N ARG A 345 -1.49 -41.39 14.95
CA ARG A 345 -2.54 -42.19 14.29
C ARG A 345 -3.78 -42.20 15.19
N PRO A 346 -4.96 -41.72 14.73
CA PRO A 346 -6.19 -41.95 15.47
C PRO A 346 -6.36 -43.47 15.67
N PRO A 347 -6.82 -43.93 16.84
CA PRO A 347 -6.90 -45.36 17.14
C PRO A 347 -7.72 -46.03 16.04
N VAL A 348 -7.07 -46.95 15.32
CA VAL A 348 -7.73 -47.80 14.33
C VAL A 348 -8.84 -48.53 15.08
N ARG A 349 -10.11 -48.16 14.83
CA ARG A 349 -11.25 -48.94 15.31
C ARG A 349 -11.11 -50.33 14.68
N ARG A 350 -10.61 -51.28 15.47
CA ARG A 350 -10.63 -52.69 15.09
C ARG A 350 -12.10 -53.05 14.84
N PRO A 351 -12.47 -53.62 13.68
CA PRO A 351 -13.81 -54.14 13.49
C PRO A 351 -14.04 -55.19 14.57
N GLY A 352 -15.09 -54.98 15.39
CA GLY A 352 -15.45 -55.90 16.44
C GLY A 352 -15.68 -57.29 15.86
N ARG A 353 -15.01 -58.29 16.44
CA ARG A 353 -15.38 -59.69 16.24
C ARG A 353 -16.80 -59.85 16.76
N SER A 354 -17.75 -60.03 15.85
CA SER A 354 -19.06 -60.59 16.15
C SER A 354 -18.85 -62.00 16.71
N ILE A 355 -19.29 -62.21 17.95
CA ILE A 355 -19.63 -63.55 18.48
C ILE A 355 -21.11 -63.77 18.19
#